data_AF-A0A553AR21-F1
#
_entry.id   AF-A0A553AR21-F1
#
_cell.length_a   1.000
_cell.length_b   1.000
_cell.length_c   1.000
_cell.angle_alpha   90.00
_cell.angle_beta   90.00
_cell.angle_gamma   90.00
#
_symmetry.space_group_name_H-M   'P 1'
#
loop_
_entity.id
_entity.type
_entity.pdbx_description
1 polymer ?
#
loop_
_entity_poly.entity_id
_entity_poly.type
_entity_poly.pdbx_seq_one_letter_code
_entity_poly.pdbx_strand_id
1 'polypeptide(L)'
;MNFVNQSVFDDPDNFRRAQGVDINRKTAITDPRGRVLAYAQTGGIMMPARHELRPGTEVFRFGNSGAGAAKVAAGSWWIDRKGLDQIIRFGEVWDLSVGMAMRMLCLVPPEWSDATLLVRARVREPLLAWRGIGNSVVTPAQDGGPHVRMPHQNDIASRRLHQLFIPGLFNDASVRSALQLEQSYPLDKEAGVRGWLYF
;
A
#
# COMPACT_ATOMS: atom_id res chain seq x y z
N MET A 1 -6.84 14.07 -22.29
CA MET A 1 -6.72 12.64 -21.91
C MET A 1 -7.76 12.41 -20.81
N ASN A 2 -8.63 11.42 -20.94
CA ASN A 2 -9.64 11.10 -19.92
C ASN A 2 -9.11 9.95 -19.06
N PHE A 3 -9.12 10.08 -17.74
CA PHE A 3 -8.66 9.05 -16.81
C PHE A 3 -9.86 8.27 -16.30
N VAL A 4 -9.79 6.93 -16.32
CA VAL A 4 -10.94 6.07 -15.98
C VAL A 4 -11.45 6.32 -14.55
N ASN A 5 -10.54 6.65 -13.63
CA ASN A 5 -10.85 6.89 -12.23
C ASN A 5 -10.90 8.38 -11.83
N GLN A 6 -11.09 9.31 -12.78
CA GLN A 6 -11.06 10.76 -12.50
C GLN A 6 -12.04 11.15 -11.37
N SER A 7 -13.31 10.73 -11.45
CA SER A 7 -14.33 11.07 -10.45
C SER A 7 -14.00 10.53 -9.05
N VAL A 8 -13.43 9.33 -8.97
CA VAL A 8 -13.03 8.70 -7.69
C VAL A 8 -11.73 9.31 -7.17
N PHE A 9 -10.85 9.76 -8.06
CA PHE A 9 -9.61 10.44 -7.71
C PHE A 9 -9.88 11.84 -7.12
N ASP A 10 -10.85 12.56 -7.66
CA ASP A 10 -11.23 13.91 -7.22
C ASP A 10 -12.02 13.92 -5.89
N ASP A 11 -12.46 12.76 -5.41
CA ASP A 11 -13.10 12.61 -4.10
C ASP A 11 -12.08 12.88 -2.96
N PRO A 12 -12.32 13.90 -2.10
CA PRO A 12 -11.44 14.23 -0.97
C PRO A 12 -11.18 13.07 -0.02
N ASP A 13 -12.14 12.15 0.12
CA ASP A 13 -11.98 10.99 1.01
C ASP A 13 -10.94 10.00 0.47
N ASN A 14 -10.75 9.91 -0.86
CA ASN A 14 -9.68 9.12 -1.45
C ASN A 14 -8.30 9.74 -1.23
N PHE A 15 -8.21 11.08 -1.22
CA PHE A 15 -6.97 11.76 -0.82
C PHE A 15 -6.63 11.47 0.65
N ARG A 16 -7.61 11.52 1.55
CA ARG A 16 -7.43 11.18 2.98
C ARG A 16 -7.03 9.72 3.19
N ARG A 17 -7.61 8.78 2.43
CA ARG A 17 -7.19 7.37 2.41
C ARG A 17 -5.76 7.19 1.94
N ALA A 18 -5.32 7.93 0.92
CA ALA A 18 -3.92 7.93 0.49
C ALA A 18 -2.98 8.48 1.59
N GLN A 19 -3.45 9.40 2.43
CA GLN A 19 -2.73 9.83 3.64
C GLN A 19 -2.81 8.82 4.80
N GLY A 20 -3.44 7.65 4.61
CA GLY A 20 -3.56 6.62 5.63
C GLY A 20 -4.60 6.90 6.72
N VAL A 21 -5.54 7.81 6.46
CA VAL A 21 -6.67 8.08 7.35
C VAL A 21 -7.73 6.99 7.17
N ASP A 22 -8.07 6.29 8.24
CA ASP A 22 -9.21 5.38 8.27
C ASP A 22 -10.50 6.18 8.38
N ILE A 23 -11.17 6.39 7.25
CA ILE A 23 -12.41 7.17 7.18
C ILE A 23 -13.67 6.35 7.56
N ASN A 24 -13.50 5.11 8.05
CA ASN A 24 -14.64 4.32 8.50
C ASN A 24 -15.22 4.92 9.80
N ARG A 25 -16.50 5.30 9.75
CA ARG A 25 -17.20 5.86 10.92
C ARG A 25 -17.23 4.91 12.12
N LYS A 26 -17.16 3.59 11.91
CA LYS A 26 -17.18 2.60 13.00
C LYS A 26 -15.88 2.57 13.81
N THR A 27 -14.78 3.05 13.24
CA THR A 27 -13.45 3.12 13.88
C THR A 27 -13.04 4.55 14.21
N ALA A 28 -13.93 5.51 13.95
CA ALA A 28 -13.71 6.92 14.26
C ALA A 28 -13.75 7.17 15.77
N ILE A 29 -12.96 8.13 16.23
CA ILE A 29 -13.02 8.65 17.58
C ILE A 29 -14.28 9.51 17.67
N THR A 30 -15.19 9.15 18.57
CA THR A 30 -16.50 9.81 18.71
C THR A 30 -16.68 10.41 20.10
N ASP A 31 -17.54 11.43 20.20
CA ASP A 31 -18.01 11.95 21.48
C ASP A 31 -19.08 11.04 22.10
N PRO A 32 -19.51 11.26 23.35
CA PRO A 32 -20.57 10.45 23.97
C PRO A 32 -21.93 10.48 23.26
N ARG A 33 -22.14 11.40 22.29
CA ARG A 33 -23.35 11.51 21.47
C ARG A 33 -23.17 10.85 20.10
N GLY A 34 -22.04 10.18 19.84
CA GLY A 34 -21.74 9.50 18.59
C GLY A 34 -21.30 10.43 17.45
N ARG A 35 -20.99 11.71 17.73
CA ARG A 35 -20.44 12.61 16.70
C ARG A 35 -18.96 12.32 16.50
N VAL A 36 -18.52 12.23 15.25
CA VAL A 36 -17.11 12.00 14.91
C VAL A 36 -16.27 13.21 15.29
N LEU A 37 -15.31 13.00 16.19
CA LEU A 37 -14.31 13.98 16.61
C LEU A 37 -13.06 13.92 15.75
N ALA A 38 -12.59 12.70 15.44
CA ALA A 38 -11.40 12.48 14.64
C ALA A 38 -11.41 11.10 13.99
N TYR A 39 -10.63 10.94 12.93
CA TYR A 39 -10.34 9.66 12.30
C TYR A 39 -8.88 9.29 12.57
N ALA A 40 -8.61 8.02 12.87
CA ALA A 40 -7.25 7.54 13.08
C ALA A 40 -6.45 7.61 11.77
N GLN A 41 -5.19 8.03 11.86
CA GLN A 41 -4.23 7.94 10.78
C GLN A 41 -3.19 6.88 11.16
N THR A 42 -3.16 5.77 10.43
CA THR A 42 -2.35 4.60 10.79
C THR A 42 -1.13 4.41 9.89
N GLY A 43 -0.98 5.22 8.84
CA GLY A 43 0.14 5.17 7.91
C GLY A 43 -0.05 6.08 6.69
N GLY A 44 0.06 5.49 5.49
CA GLY A 44 -0.18 6.16 4.21
C GLY A 44 1.06 6.79 3.59
N ILE A 45 0.86 7.75 2.69
CA ILE A 45 1.94 8.50 2.05
C ILE A 45 1.97 9.96 2.51
N MET A 46 3.18 10.47 2.72
CA MET A 46 3.41 11.89 3.00
C MET A 46 3.35 12.71 1.71
N MET A 47 2.73 13.89 1.81
CA MET A 47 2.56 14.84 0.71
C MET A 47 2.12 14.18 -0.61
N PRO A 48 0.94 13.53 -0.64
CA PRO A 48 0.48 12.83 -1.83
C PRO A 48 0.40 13.78 -3.02
N ALA A 49 1.12 13.46 -4.09
CA ALA A 49 1.11 14.22 -5.33
C ALA A 49 0.33 13.46 -6.40
N ARG A 50 -0.41 14.19 -7.25
CA ARG A 50 -1.08 13.61 -8.41
C ARG A 50 -0.04 12.96 -9.32
N HIS A 51 -0.30 11.73 -9.74
CA HIS A 51 0.56 10.96 -10.62
C HIS A 51 -0.27 10.28 -11.70
N GLU A 52 0.18 10.37 -12.95
CA GLU A 52 -0.49 9.80 -14.09
C GLU A 52 0.15 8.46 -14.47
N LEU A 53 -0.65 7.41 -14.51
CA LEU A 53 -0.26 6.09 -14.98
C LEU A 53 -0.71 5.94 -16.43
N ARG A 54 0.25 5.82 -17.34
CA ARG A 54 -0.01 5.71 -18.77
C ARG A 54 -0.24 4.24 -19.15
N PRO A 55 -0.99 3.96 -20.23
CA PRO A 55 -1.06 2.62 -20.80
C PRO A 55 0.35 2.03 -21.03
N GLY A 56 0.52 0.77 -20.69
CA GLY A 56 1.80 0.07 -20.73
C GLY A 56 2.65 0.19 -19.47
N THR A 57 2.33 1.08 -18.51
CA THR A 57 3.04 1.15 -17.23
C THR A 57 2.87 -0.16 -16.43
N GLU A 58 3.99 -0.72 -15.96
CA GLU A 58 4.00 -1.86 -15.05
C GLU A 58 3.86 -1.38 -13.61
N VAL A 59 2.97 -2.03 -12.85
CA VAL A 59 2.77 -1.80 -11.42
C VAL A 59 2.77 -3.12 -10.67
N PHE A 60 3.22 -3.09 -9.42
CA PHE A 60 3.39 -4.26 -8.58
C PHE A 60 2.69 -4.07 -7.24
N ARG A 61 2.15 -5.16 -6.69
CA ARG A 61 1.47 -5.13 -5.40
C ARG A 61 1.74 -6.40 -4.62
N PHE A 62 1.98 -6.23 -3.33
CA PHE A 62 2.08 -7.33 -2.39
C PHE A 62 0.73 -7.55 -1.68
N GLY A 63 0.44 -8.80 -1.34
CA GLY A 63 -0.78 -9.18 -0.65
C GLY A 63 -0.75 -10.63 -0.14
N ASN A 64 -1.93 -11.17 0.17
CA ASN A 64 -2.07 -12.49 0.76
C ASN A 64 -2.47 -13.51 -0.30
N SER A 65 -1.70 -14.60 -0.42
CA SER A 65 -1.95 -15.68 -1.39
C SER A 65 -3.34 -16.31 -1.22
N GLY A 66 -3.82 -16.48 0.02
CA GLY A 66 -5.15 -17.01 0.33
C GLY A 66 -6.33 -16.19 -0.21
N ALA A 67 -6.11 -14.93 -0.59
CA ALA A 67 -7.13 -14.10 -1.23
C ALA A 67 -7.25 -14.36 -2.75
N GLY A 68 -6.22 -14.95 -3.37
CA GLY A 68 -6.10 -15.09 -4.82
C GLY A 68 -5.59 -13.82 -5.52
N ALA A 69 -4.89 -13.99 -6.65
CA ALA A 69 -4.20 -12.90 -7.34
C ALA A 69 -5.14 -11.78 -7.82
N ALA A 70 -6.33 -12.11 -8.32
CA ALA A 70 -7.31 -11.13 -8.76
C ALA A 70 -7.82 -10.23 -7.62
N LYS A 71 -8.06 -10.81 -6.42
CA LYS A 71 -8.49 -10.06 -5.24
C LYS A 71 -7.34 -9.21 -4.68
N VAL A 72 -6.11 -9.72 -4.72
CA VAL A 72 -4.92 -8.91 -4.39
C VAL A 72 -4.83 -7.72 -5.35
N ALA A 73 -4.95 -7.92 -6.66
CA ALA A 73 -4.92 -6.85 -7.66
C ALA A 73 -6.09 -5.85 -7.55
N ALA A 74 -7.14 -6.14 -6.80
CA ALA A 74 -8.23 -5.18 -6.57
C ALA A 74 -7.91 -4.13 -5.48
N GLY A 75 -6.80 -4.26 -4.75
CA GLY A 75 -6.46 -3.29 -3.70
C GLY A 75 -5.75 -2.04 -4.22
N SER A 76 -5.82 -0.95 -3.45
CA SER A 76 -5.40 0.38 -3.91
C SER A 76 -3.91 0.69 -3.80
N TRP A 77 -3.15 -0.04 -3.00
CA TRP A 77 -1.71 0.22 -2.77
C TRP A 77 -0.82 -0.55 -3.76
N TRP A 78 0.05 0.16 -4.46
CA TRP A 78 0.93 -0.36 -5.51
C TRP A 78 2.31 0.31 -5.44
N ILE A 79 3.27 -0.24 -6.18
CA ILE A 79 4.57 0.37 -6.45
C ILE A 79 4.86 0.30 -7.96
N ASP A 80 5.70 1.22 -8.45
CA ASP A 80 6.21 1.17 -9.82
C ASP A 80 7.39 0.20 -9.93
N ARG A 81 7.86 -0.04 -11.18
CA ARG A 81 9.05 -0.87 -11.46
C ARG A 81 10.28 -0.44 -10.64
N LYS A 82 10.56 0.87 -10.56
CA LYS A 82 11.73 1.37 -9.82
C LYS A 82 11.63 1.07 -8.33
N GLY A 83 10.42 1.17 -7.77
CA GLY A 83 10.14 0.78 -6.39
C GLY A 83 10.39 -0.71 -6.15
N LEU A 84 9.96 -1.58 -7.06
CA LEU A 84 10.24 -3.02 -6.94
C LEU A 84 11.74 -3.31 -7.03
N ASP A 85 12.45 -2.71 -7.99
CA ASP A 85 13.89 -2.90 -8.15
C ASP A 85 14.64 -2.44 -6.90
N GLN A 86 14.21 -1.35 -6.26
CA GLN A 86 14.77 -0.89 -4.98
C GLN A 86 14.52 -1.88 -3.84
N ILE A 87 13.34 -2.49 -3.75
CA ILE A 87 13.03 -3.52 -2.74
C ILE A 87 13.93 -4.74 -2.91
N ILE A 88 14.07 -5.23 -4.15
CA ILE A 88 14.92 -6.38 -4.46
C ILE A 88 16.37 -6.07 -4.07
N ARG A 89 16.90 -4.94 -4.55
CA ARG A 89 18.26 -4.50 -4.24
C ARG A 89 18.50 -4.34 -2.74
N PHE A 90 17.53 -3.79 -2.01
CA PHE A 90 17.61 -3.67 -0.55
C PHE A 90 17.64 -5.04 0.12
N GLY A 91 16.82 -5.99 -0.33
CA GLY A 91 16.85 -7.37 0.14
C GLY A 91 18.21 -8.02 -0.05
N GLU A 92 18.79 -7.91 -1.25
CA GLU A 92 20.11 -8.45 -1.58
C GLU A 92 21.23 -7.87 -0.70
N VAL A 93 21.23 -6.55 -0.48
CA VAL A 93 22.28 -5.86 0.29
C VAL A 93 22.24 -6.24 1.77
N TRP A 94 21.05 -6.50 2.33
CA TRP A 94 20.86 -6.73 3.76
C TRP A 94 20.54 -8.19 4.11
N ASP A 95 20.67 -9.12 3.16
CA ASP A 95 20.31 -10.53 3.31
C ASP A 95 18.89 -10.73 3.84
N LEU A 96 17.94 -9.99 3.26
CA LEU A 96 16.52 -10.05 3.60
C LEU A 96 15.73 -10.67 2.45
N SER A 97 14.67 -11.40 2.79
CA SER A 97 13.67 -11.79 1.80
C SER A 97 13.02 -10.55 1.18
N VAL A 98 12.51 -10.67 -0.06
CA VAL A 98 11.69 -9.62 -0.69
C VAL A 98 10.50 -9.25 0.20
N GLY A 99 9.95 -10.24 0.91
CA GLY A 99 8.96 -10.08 1.97
C GLY A 99 9.38 -9.10 3.04
N MET A 100 10.49 -9.36 3.70
CA MET A 100 10.94 -8.50 4.79
C MET A 100 11.38 -7.12 4.28
N ALA A 101 12.04 -7.06 3.12
CA ALA A 101 12.46 -5.81 2.49
C ALA A 101 11.28 -4.89 2.15
N MET A 102 10.18 -5.41 1.58
CA MET A 102 9.02 -4.60 1.27
C MET A 102 8.35 -4.05 2.54
N ARG A 103 8.28 -4.84 3.61
CA ARG A 103 7.75 -4.36 4.90
C ARG A 103 8.54 -3.18 5.42
N MET A 104 9.86 -3.28 5.40
CA MET A 104 10.75 -2.21 5.88
C MET A 104 10.65 -0.93 5.04
N LEU A 105 10.62 -1.04 3.71
CA LEU A 105 10.64 0.12 2.82
C LEU A 105 9.25 0.75 2.59
N CYS A 106 8.20 -0.07 2.50
CA CYS A 106 6.84 0.41 2.34
C CYS A 106 6.14 0.72 3.67
N LEU A 107 6.78 0.40 4.80
CA LEU A 107 6.20 0.49 6.14
C LEU A 107 4.90 -0.32 6.25
N VAL A 108 4.98 -1.60 5.89
CA VAL A 108 3.82 -2.52 5.96
C VAL A 108 4.01 -3.51 7.11
N PRO A 109 3.28 -3.34 8.22
CA PRO A 109 3.40 -4.23 9.37
C PRO A 109 2.74 -5.61 9.09
N PRO A 110 3.17 -6.70 9.76
CA PRO A 110 2.54 -8.02 9.68
C PRO A 110 1.02 -8.00 9.89
N GLU A 111 0.53 -7.06 10.69
CA GLU A 111 -0.87 -6.84 11.02
C GLU A 111 -1.76 -6.60 9.80
N TRP A 112 -1.21 -6.04 8.73
CA TRP A 112 -1.98 -5.60 7.55
C TRP A 112 -1.96 -6.59 6.39
N SER A 113 -0.94 -7.44 6.33
CA SER A 113 -0.69 -8.34 5.21
C SER A 113 0.29 -9.41 5.64
N ASP A 114 0.03 -10.66 5.26
CA ASP A 114 0.99 -11.76 5.33
C ASP A 114 2.10 -11.62 4.29
N ALA A 115 1.87 -10.81 3.25
CA ALA A 115 2.83 -10.51 2.18
C ALA A 115 3.35 -11.76 1.44
N THR A 116 2.47 -12.75 1.27
CA THR A 116 2.74 -14.06 0.67
C THR A 116 2.53 -14.13 -0.85
N LEU A 117 2.15 -13.02 -1.47
CA LEU A 117 1.94 -12.94 -2.92
C LEU A 117 2.41 -11.59 -3.45
N LEU A 118 3.24 -11.62 -4.49
CA LEU A 118 3.52 -10.46 -5.34
C LEU A 118 2.75 -10.61 -6.65
N VAL A 119 1.99 -9.60 -7.04
CA VAL A 119 1.33 -9.55 -8.35
C VAL A 119 1.94 -8.45 -9.21
N ARG A 120 2.06 -8.72 -10.51
CA ARG A 120 2.38 -7.73 -11.54
C ARG A 120 1.14 -7.46 -12.38
N ALA A 121 0.82 -6.19 -12.56
CA ALA A 121 -0.20 -5.75 -13.49
C ALA A 121 0.34 -4.72 -14.48
N ARG A 122 -0.30 -4.63 -15.64
CA ARG A 122 -0.05 -3.61 -16.66
C ARG A 122 -1.26 -2.70 -16.76
N VAL A 123 -1.00 -1.40 -16.81
CA VAL A 123 -2.02 -0.39 -17.04
C VAL A 123 -2.50 -0.49 -18.50
N ARG A 124 -3.78 -0.75 -18.72
CA ARG A 124 -4.41 -0.81 -20.06
C ARG A 124 -4.99 0.53 -20.48
N GLU A 125 -5.57 1.26 -19.53
CA GLU A 125 -6.21 2.54 -19.74
C GLU A 125 -5.61 3.58 -18.79
N PRO A 126 -5.55 4.87 -19.16
CA PRO A 126 -4.98 5.90 -18.29
C PRO A 126 -5.66 5.94 -16.91
N LEU A 127 -4.84 5.92 -15.86
CA LEU A 127 -5.28 6.00 -14.47
C LEU A 127 -4.57 7.14 -13.74
N LEU A 128 -5.24 7.69 -12.73
CA LEU A 128 -4.63 8.57 -11.74
C LEU A 128 -4.29 7.81 -10.48
N ALA A 129 -3.19 8.18 -9.86
CA ALA A 129 -2.76 7.69 -8.56
C ALA A 129 -2.25 8.85 -7.70
N TRP A 130 -2.35 8.69 -6.39
CA TRP A 130 -1.60 9.51 -5.46
C TRP A 130 -0.23 8.86 -5.24
N ARG A 131 0.85 9.60 -5.48
CA ARG A 131 2.23 9.13 -5.31
C ARG A 131 2.90 9.91 -4.19
N GLY A 132 3.61 9.21 -3.33
CA GLY A 132 4.34 9.82 -2.22
C GLY A 132 5.26 8.82 -1.56
N ILE A 133 5.97 9.25 -0.53
CA ILE A 133 6.85 8.41 0.29
C ILE A 133 6.11 7.95 1.54
N GLY A 134 6.42 6.76 2.05
CA GLY A 134 5.72 6.19 3.20
C GLY A 134 5.74 7.09 4.43
N ASN A 135 4.60 7.23 5.10
CA ASN A 135 4.48 7.88 6.40
C ASN A 135 4.64 6.85 7.54
N SER A 136 4.97 7.33 8.73
CA SER A 136 5.11 6.50 9.93
C SER A 136 3.83 5.71 10.21
N VAL A 137 3.99 4.45 10.60
CA VAL A 137 2.88 3.56 10.95
C VAL A 137 2.75 3.43 12.46
N VAL A 138 1.51 3.50 12.93
CA VAL A 138 1.11 3.13 14.28
C VAL A 138 -0.18 2.31 14.18
N THR A 139 -0.12 1.05 14.58
CA THR A 139 -1.27 0.14 14.55
C THR A 139 -1.28 -0.77 15.77
N PRO A 140 -2.45 -1.20 16.28
CA PRO A 140 -2.51 -2.24 17.29
C PRO A 140 -1.89 -3.54 16.80
N ALA A 141 -1.12 -4.24 17.64
CA ALA A 141 -0.67 -5.59 17.37
C ALA A 141 -1.85 -6.57 17.42
N GLN A 142 -1.83 -7.62 16.58
CA GLN A 142 -2.93 -8.59 16.50
C GLN A 142 -3.18 -9.34 17.82
N ASP A 143 -2.12 -9.65 18.57
CA ASP A 143 -2.20 -10.50 19.77
C ASP A 143 -2.35 -9.70 21.09
N GLY A 144 -2.81 -8.45 21.01
CA GLY A 144 -2.99 -7.59 22.18
C GLY A 144 -1.68 -7.10 22.83
N GLY A 145 -0.55 -7.28 22.14
CA GLY A 145 0.75 -6.73 22.53
C GLY A 145 0.85 -5.20 22.35
N PRO A 146 2.05 -4.62 22.57
CA PRO A 146 2.27 -3.20 22.33
C PRO A 146 1.96 -2.83 20.88
N HIS A 147 1.54 -1.58 20.65
CA HIS A 147 1.30 -1.09 19.29
C HIS A 147 2.55 -1.22 18.43
N VAL A 148 2.37 -1.70 17.21
CA VAL A 148 3.43 -1.69 16.20
C VAL A 148 3.68 -0.26 15.77
N ARG A 149 4.94 0.17 15.91
CA ARG A 149 5.42 1.49 15.52
C ARG A 149 6.53 1.35 14.49
N MET A 150 6.30 1.87 13.30
CA MET A 150 7.31 1.93 12.25
C MET A 150 7.55 3.39 11.88
N PRO A 151 8.53 4.07 12.51
CA PRO A 151 8.86 5.43 12.13
C PRO A 151 9.40 5.44 10.69
N HIS A 152 8.98 6.42 9.90
CA HIS A 152 9.54 6.59 8.57
C HIS A 152 11.03 6.97 8.65
N GLN A 153 11.84 6.55 7.69
CA GLN A 153 13.28 6.87 7.61
C GLN A 153 13.63 7.54 6.28
N ASN A 154 12.79 8.49 5.88
CA ASN A 154 12.84 9.14 4.57
C ASN A 154 14.05 10.06 4.39
N ASP A 155 14.76 10.40 5.47
CA ASP A 155 16.05 11.07 5.49
C ASP A 155 17.18 10.18 4.93
N ILE A 156 17.03 8.86 5.03
CA ILE A 156 17.97 7.87 4.46
C ILE A 156 17.56 7.54 3.03
N ALA A 157 18.37 7.95 2.05
CA ALA A 157 18.05 7.79 0.62
C ALA A 157 17.73 6.33 0.22
N SER A 158 18.48 5.36 0.73
CA SER A 158 18.25 3.93 0.45
C SER A 158 16.93 3.39 1.01
N ARG A 159 16.35 4.07 2.02
CA ARG A 159 15.09 3.70 2.66
C ARG A 159 13.88 4.49 2.14
N ARG A 160 14.11 5.53 1.33
CA ARG A 160 13.06 6.33 0.72
C ARG A 160 12.48 5.59 -0.49
N LEU A 161 11.24 5.12 -0.35
CA LEU A 161 10.54 4.41 -1.43
C LEU A 161 9.20 5.10 -1.74
N HIS A 162 8.96 5.34 -3.03
CA HIS A 162 7.69 5.86 -3.50
C HIS A 162 6.63 4.76 -3.60
N GLN A 163 5.47 5.05 -3.04
CA GLN A 163 4.28 4.21 -3.11
C GLN A 163 3.19 4.92 -3.93
N LEU A 164 2.33 4.12 -4.54
CA LEU A 164 1.19 4.55 -5.33
C LEU A 164 -0.10 4.13 -4.62
N PHE A 165 -1.05 5.05 -4.49
CA PHE A 165 -2.42 4.77 -4.13
C PHE A 165 -3.32 5.03 -5.35
N ILE A 166 -3.91 3.96 -5.90
CA ILE A 166 -4.83 4.00 -7.03
C ILE A 166 -6.27 3.90 -6.49
N PRO A 167 -7.03 5.00 -6.46
CA PRO A 167 -8.40 4.99 -5.98
C PRO A 167 -9.33 4.24 -6.93
N GLY A 168 -10.38 3.63 -6.37
CA GLY A 168 -11.46 2.98 -7.13
C GLY A 168 -11.29 1.49 -7.43
N LEU A 169 -10.07 0.93 -7.40
CA LEU A 169 -9.82 -0.48 -7.80
C LEU A 169 -10.69 -1.53 -7.08
N PHE A 170 -11.01 -1.29 -5.81
CA PHE A 170 -11.79 -2.23 -5.00
C PHE A 170 -13.29 -2.18 -5.33
N ASN A 171 -13.84 -0.97 -5.49
CA ASN A 171 -15.30 -0.75 -5.57
C ASN A 171 -15.82 -0.50 -6.99
N ASP A 172 -14.95 -0.20 -7.95
CA ASP A 172 -15.34 0.15 -9.31
C ASP A 172 -14.75 -0.85 -10.31
N ALA A 173 -15.62 -1.60 -10.98
CA ALA A 173 -15.23 -2.61 -11.95
C ALA A 173 -14.56 -2.00 -13.19
N SER A 174 -14.95 -0.79 -13.61
CA SER A 174 -14.36 -0.09 -14.75
C SER A 174 -12.93 0.35 -14.46
N VAL A 175 -12.69 0.86 -13.25
CA VAL A 175 -11.34 1.20 -12.78
C VAL A 175 -10.49 -0.05 -12.64
N ARG A 176 -11.06 -1.16 -12.18
CA ARG A 176 -10.35 -2.44 -12.06
C ARG A 176 -9.95 -3.01 -13.43
N SER A 177 -10.80 -2.91 -14.45
CA SER A 177 -10.48 -3.39 -15.81
C SER A 177 -9.36 -2.61 -16.48
N ALA A 178 -9.07 -1.39 -16.02
CA ALA A 178 -7.92 -0.61 -16.47
C ALA A 178 -6.57 -1.22 -16.03
N LEU A 179 -6.55 -2.19 -15.12
CA LEU A 179 -5.37 -2.99 -14.78
C LEU A 179 -5.50 -4.43 -15.31
N GLN A 180 -4.54 -4.85 -16.11
CA GLN A 180 -4.39 -6.23 -16.55
C GLN A 180 -3.44 -6.97 -15.61
N LEU A 181 -3.95 -7.92 -14.84
CA LEU A 181 -3.09 -8.85 -14.12
C LEU A 181 -2.32 -9.71 -15.12
N GLU A 182 -0.99 -9.73 -15.00
CA GLU A 182 -0.12 -10.49 -15.92
C GLU A 182 0.52 -11.71 -15.25
N GLN A 183 1.07 -11.51 -14.04
CA GLN A 183 1.86 -12.52 -13.36
C GLN A 183 1.64 -12.44 -11.85
N SER A 184 1.83 -13.58 -11.18
CA SER A 184 1.83 -13.69 -9.73
C SER A 184 2.97 -14.57 -9.27
N TYR A 185 3.64 -14.16 -8.20
CA TYR A 185 4.79 -14.86 -7.63
C TYR A 185 4.46 -15.17 -6.16
N PRO A 186 4.41 -16.45 -5.77
CA PRO A 186 4.27 -16.82 -4.38
C PRO A 186 5.53 -16.38 -3.61
N LEU A 187 5.33 -15.93 -2.38
CA LEU A 187 6.39 -15.54 -1.45
C LEU A 187 6.29 -16.37 -0.18
N ASP A 188 7.44 -16.66 0.42
CA ASP A 188 7.51 -17.39 1.67
C ASP A 188 7.06 -16.51 2.86
N LYS A 189 6.07 -16.99 3.63
CA LYS A 189 5.49 -16.26 4.76
C LYS A 189 6.50 -16.07 5.88
N GLU A 190 7.23 -17.13 6.24
CA GLU A 190 8.14 -17.15 7.38
C GLU A 190 9.35 -16.26 7.11
N ALA A 191 9.91 -16.33 5.91
CA ALA A 191 10.98 -15.46 5.45
C ALA A 191 10.54 -13.99 5.43
N GLY A 192 9.26 -13.71 5.17
CA GLY A 192 8.68 -12.37 5.15
C GLY A 192 8.55 -11.70 6.52
N VAL A 193 8.74 -12.44 7.61
CA VAL A 193 8.71 -11.93 9.00
C VAL A 193 9.93 -12.32 9.82
N ARG A 194 10.89 -13.04 9.23
CA ARG A 194 12.13 -13.45 9.90
C ARG A 194 12.88 -12.22 10.42
N GLY A 195 13.17 -12.21 11.73
CA GLY A 195 13.83 -11.11 12.41
C GLY A 195 12.92 -9.94 12.77
N TRP A 196 11.62 -10.04 12.53
CA TRP A 196 10.65 -9.05 13.04
C TRP A 196 10.51 -9.19 14.55
N LEU A 197 10.58 -8.05 15.26
CA LEU A 197 10.46 -7.99 16.71
C LEU A 197 9.39 -6.96 17.07
N TYR A 198 8.51 -7.34 17.98
CA TYR A 198 7.54 -6.44 18.61
C TYR A 198 8.21 -5.84 19.85
N PHE A 199 8.19 -4.51 19.95
CA PHE A 199 8.73 -3.75 21.08
C PHE A 199 7.62 -2.88 21.69
#